data_AF-A0A7Y2SK94-F1
#
_entry.id   AF-A0A7Y2SK94-F1
#
_cell.length_a   1.000
_cell.length_b   1.000
_cell.length_c   1.000
_cell.angle_alpha   90.00
_cell.angle_beta   90.00
_cell.angle_gamma   90.00
#
_symmetry.space_group_name_H-M   'P 1'
#
loop_
_entity.id
_entity.type
_entity.pdbx_description
1 polymer ?
#
loop_
_entity_poly.entity_id
_entity_poly.type
_entity_poly.pdbx_seq_one_letter_code
_entity_poly.pdbx_strand_id
1 'polypeptide(L)'
;MWTTVGSLSSIVRGVTYNKSVVRDAPDERLIPVLRATNIQDAELILISDLVYVPVSFVSQEQRLQQGDVVICTSSGSKSLVGKTGQLNRDWYGSFGAFCAVARFTSEIDPRYGGYFFEAPLYREVIRDKAAGVNINNLRHGDIEEIAFPLPPLAEQRRIVAAIETQLTRLDAGVASLKAAQAKLRRYRTAVLKAACEGRLVAQDANDEPAEALLRRILGDRGQGTGNRGRRSAGIASIEGGHKEGGHKEGGHKARPDAAQPSESQRVGAPLVGALNANNDLPALPQGWVWASIDQLSIVVRGASPRPAGDPKYFGGTIPWITVGSLTADSGTPYLTSVKDFVTEAGKEASRYIEPDTLLLTNSGATLGVPKITLIGGCINDGSVALLHVDYPLKLYLYYFLASITADLRNINQGAAQPNLNTGIVKAIVIPLPPLAEQRRIVAEVERRLSVVSTLEATVAANLRRAERLRQSILKRAFAGKLVPQDPGDEPASALLERVRGDRGQGTGDRGKGTGGGRRGRTKKAAGDG
;
A
#
# COMPACT_ATOMS: atom_id res chain seq x y z
N MET A 1 -18.58 38.75 2.32
CA MET A 1 -18.18 39.28 0.99
C MET A 1 -17.09 38.40 0.39
N TRP A 2 -16.68 38.63 -0.86
CA TRP A 2 -15.57 37.90 -1.50
C TRP A 2 -14.33 38.80 -1.64
N THR A 3 -13.15 38.21 -1.43
CA THR A 3 -11.84 38.82 -1.68
C THR A 3 -10.87 37.73 -2.17
N THR A 4 -9.57 37.94 -2.09
CA THR A 4 -8.56 36.93 -2.45
C THR A 4 -7.66 36.57 -1.28
N VAL A 5 -7.11 35.35 -1.30
CA VAL A 5 -6.10 34.91 -0.32
C VAL A 5 -4.93 35.89 -0.26
N GLY A 6 -4.46 36.37 -1.43
CA GLY A 6 -3.35 37.34 -1.50
C GLY A 6 -3.68 38.69 -0.88
N SER A 7 -4.95 39.09 -0.84
CA SER A 7 -5.37 40.32 -0.16
C SER A 7 -5.27 40.21 1.37
N LEU A 8 -5.43 39.00 1.91
CA LEU A 8 -5.51 38.73 3.35
C LEU A 8 -4.27 38.08 3.95
N SER A 9 -3.35 37.62 3.11
CA SER A 9 -2.16 36.88 3.51
C SER A 9 -0.93 37.26 2.69
N SER A 10 0.24 36.97 3.23
CA SER A 10 1.51 36.97 2.53
C SER A 10 1.85 35.55 2.10
N ILE A 11 2.20 35.34 0.82
CA ILE A 11 2.63 34.05 0.32
C ILE A 11 4.15 33.96 0.37
N VAL A 12 4.68 33.14 1.29
CA VAL A 12 6.10 33.01 1.54
C VAL A 12 6.67 31.80 0.79
N ARG A 13 7.79 32.02 0.08
CA ARG A 13 8.53 30.97 -0.63
C ARG A 13 9.36 30.13 0.33
N GLY A 14 9.35 28.82 0.11
CA GLY A 14 10.23 27.90 0.83
C GLY A 14 11.71 28.12 0.54
N VAL A 15 12.54 27.58 1.42
CA VAL A 15 14.00 27.69 1.39
C VAL A 15 14.57 26.84 0.26
N THR A 16 15.51 27.41 -0.48
CA THR A 16 16.31 26.70 -1.50
C THR A 16 17.68 26.38 -0.93
N TYR A 17 18.10 25.13 -1.06
CA TYR A 17 19.39 24.65 -0.57
C TYR A 17 19.93 23.53 -1.47
N ASN A 18 21.25 23.36 -1.46
CA ASN A 18 21.92 22.29 -2.20
C ASN A 18 21.93 20.99 -1.40
N LYS A 19 21.90 19.84 -2.07
CA LYS A 19 21.94 18.52 -1.41
C LYS A 19 23.18 18.33 -0.53
N SER A 20 24.30 18.99 -0.84
CA SER A 20 25.55 18.90 -0.08
C SER A 20 25.49 19.50 1.32
N VAL A 21 24.58 20.47 1.57
CA VAL A 21 24.45 21.12 2.88
C VAL A 21 23.38 20.48 3.77
N VAL A 22 22.62 19.54 3.21
CA VAL A 22 21.58 18.80 3.94
C VAL A 22 22.24 17.85 4.94
N ARG A 23 21.65 17.76 6.13
CA ARG A 23 21.98 16.79 7.17
C ARG A 23 20.72 16.05 7.59
N ASP A 24 20.91 14.81 8.04
CA ASP A 24 19.82 13.92 8.49
C ASP A 24 19.64 13.92 10.01
N ALA A 25 20.49 14.65 10.74
CA ALA A 25 20.47 14.75 12.20
C ALA A 25 20.55 16.22 12.66
N PRO A 26 19.95 16.56 13.82
CA PRO A 26 19.99 17.91 14.37
C PRO A 26 21.39 18.31 14.90
N ASP A 27 21.71 19.59 14.84
CA ASP A 27 22.88 20.28 15.43
C ASP A 27 22.44 21.72 15.76
N GLU A 28 23.07 22.35 16.76
CA GLU A 28 22.71 23.69 17.25
C GLU A 28 22.75 24.79 16.18
N ARG A 29 23.54 24.60 15.12
CA ARG A 29 23.67 25.54 13.99
C ARG A 29 22.74 25.22 12.83
N LEU A 30 21.92 24.18 12.95
CA LEU A 30 20.99 23.74 11.92
C LEU A 30 19.55 24.04 12.33
N ILE A 31 18.70 24.22 11.32
CA ILE A 31 17.26 24.40 11.47
C ILE A 31 16.54 23.28 10.73
N PRO A 32 15.51 22.65 11.33
CA PRO A 32 14.70 21.66 10.62
C PRO A 32 13.86 22.32 9.54
N VAL A 33 13.73 21.62 8.41
CA VAL A 33 13.00 22.07 7.22
C VAL A 33 11.99 21.00 6.83
N LEU A 34 10.72 21.39 6.78
CA LEU A 34 9.63 20.57 6.27
C LEU A 34 9.73 20.42 4.75
N ARG A 35 9.43 19.23 4.26
CA ARG A 35 9.26 18.91 2.84
C ARG A 35 7.79 18.66 2.54
N ALA A 36 7.46 18.56 1.25
CA ALA A 36 6.10 18.23 0.81
C ALA A 36 5.58 16.90 1.41
N THR A 37 6.46 15.95 1.74
CA THR A 37 6.11 14.66 2.37
C THR A 37 5.67 14.80 3.83
N ASN A 38 5.99 15.92 4.49
CA ASN A 38 5.56 16.22 5.86
C ASN A 38 4.10 16.71 5.93
N ILE A 39 3.45 16.96 4.79
CA ILE A 39 2.05 17.39 4.74
C ILE A 39 1.16 16.15 4.57
N GLN A 40 0.44 15.77 5.62
CA GLN A 40 -0.38 14.56 5.65
C GLN A 40 -1.72 14.82 6.35
N ASP A 41 -2.83 14.41 5.72
CA ASP A 41 -4.18 14.49 6.29
C ASP A 41 -4.55 15.86 6.89
N ALA A 42 -4.16 16.95 6.20
CA ALA A 42 -4.34 18.34 6.64
C ALA A 42 -3.49 18.77 7.88
N GLU A 43 -2.56 17.93 8.31
CA GLU A 43 -1.62 18.18 9.40
C GLU A 43 -0.16 18.25 8.91
N LEU A 44 0.69 18.80 9.77
CA LEU A 44 2.14 18.85 9.56
C LEU A 44 2.84 17.83 10.46
N ILE A 45 3.62 16.94 9.84
CA ILE A 45 4.47 15.97 10.54
C ILE A 45 5.79 16.66 10.92
N LEU A 46 5.89 17.09 12.18
CA LEU A 46 6.97 17.94 12.69
C LEU A 46 8.12 17.18 13.40
N ILE A 47 8.07 15.86 13.46
CA ILE A 47 8.99 15.03 14.28
C ILE A 47 9.79 14.00 13.48
N SER A 48 9.42 13.74 12.23
CA SER A 48 10.02 12.69 11.40
C SER A 48 10.14 13.16 9.96
N ASP A 49 11.04 12.52 9.21
CA ASP A 49 11.28 12.84 7.79
C ASP A 49 11.71 14.30 7.54
N LEU A 50 12.32 14.93 8.55
CA LEU A 50 12.86 16.28 8.45
C LEU A 50 14.22 16.26 7.76
N VAL A 51 14.60 17.39 7.19
CA VAL A 51 15.99 17.68 6.82
C VAL A 51 16.49 18.90 7.55
N TYR A 52 17.78 18.92 7.82
CA TYR A 52 18.43 19.99 8.55
C TYR A 52 19.37 20.75 7.64
N VAL A 53 19.29 22.08 7.66
CA VAL A 53 20.15 22.99 6.89
C VAL A 53 20.74 24.05 7.82
N PRO A 54 21.90 24.66 7.48
CA PRO A 54 22.46 25.73 8.31
C PRO A 54 21.48 26.90 8.44
N VAL A 55 21.36 27.47 9.64
CA VAL A 55 20.44 28.58 9.93
C VAL A 55 20.65 29.77 8.98
N SER A 56 21.87 29.97 8.47
CA SER A 56 22.21 31.03 7.49
C SER A 56 21.48 30.92 6.15
N PHE A 57 20.91 29.76 5.80
CA PHE A 57 20.10 29.59 4.59
C PHE A 57 18.65 30.08 4.75
N VAL A 58 18.20 30.31 5.98
CA VAL A 58 16.80 30.59 6.28
C VAL A 58 16.64 32.03 6.76
N SER A 59 15.91 32.84 5.99
CA SER A 59 15.56 34.20 6.41
C SER A 59 14.52 34.19 7.54
N GLN A 60 14.36 35.31 8.25
CA GLN A 60 13.31 35.40 9.27
C GLN A 60 11.91 35.20 8.69
N GLU A 61 11.64 35.73 7.49
CA GLU A 61 10.33 35.60 6.83
C GLU A 61 10.00 34.13 6.50
N GLN A 62 11.02 33.29 6.27
CA GLN A 62 10.91 31.86 5.93
C GLN A 62 10.79 30.95 7.16
N ARG A 63 10.86 31.49 8.38
CA ARG A 63 10.57 30.71 9.59
C ARG A 63 9.07 30.53 9.72
N LEU A 64 8.66 29.32 10.08
CA LEU A 64 7.24 29.03 10.32
C LEU A 64 6.77 29.71 11.60
N GLN A 65 5.52 30.16 11.58
CA GLN A 65 4.83 30.82 12.68
C GLN A 65 3.52 30.08 12.97
N GLN A 66 3.07 30.11 14.22
CA GLN A 66 1.77 29.55 14.56
C GLN A 66 0.67 30.23 13.71
N GLY A 67 -0.21 29.42 13.13
CA GLY A 67 -1.27 29.83 12.21
C GLY A 67 -0.91 29.73 10.73
N ASP A 68 0.37 29.58 10.38
CA ASP A 68 0.81 29.42 9.00
C ASP A 68 0.16 28.19 8.34
N VAL A 69 -0.31 28.36 7.11
CA VAL A 69 -0.79 27.25 6.28
C VAL A 69 0.30 26.90 5.27
N VAL A 70 0.95 25.75 5.45
CA VAL A 70 1.95 25.22 4.52
C VAL A 70 1.22 24.52 3.38
N ILE A 71 1.62 24.80 2.14
CA ILE A 71 1.00 24.33 0.90
C ILE A 71 2.06 23.64 0.06
N CYS A 72 1.84 22.39 -0.35
CA CYS A 72 2.69 21.70 -1.32
C CYS A 72 2.48 22.34 -2.70
N THR A 73 3.44 23.12 -3.18
CA THR A 73 3.34 23.80 -4.48
C THR A 73 3.91 22.96 -5.61
N SER A 74 4.77 21.99 -5.33
CA SER A 74 5.39 21.16 -6.36
C SER A 74 5.69 19.77 -5.86
N SER A 75 5.47 18.76 -6.70
CA SER A 75 5.85 17.39 -6.40
C SER A 75 5.97 16.55 -7.67
N GLY A 76 6.82 15.51 -7.62
CA GLY A 76 6.82 14.46 -8.64
C GLY A 76 5.52 13.64 -8.66
N SER A 77 4.69 13.73 -7.62
CA SER A 77 3.36 13.13 -7.56
C SER A 77 2.28 14.21 -7.67
N LYS A 78 1.47 14.16 -8.74
CA LYS A 78 0.33 15.08 -8.95
C LYS A 78 -0.66 15.08 -7.77
N SER A 79 -0.77 13.96 -7.06
CA SER A 79 -1.66 13.83 -5.90
C SER A 79 -1.24 14.62 -4.65
N LEU A 80 0.01 15.10 -4.61
CA LEU A 80 0.53 15.88 -3.49
C LEU A 80 0.41 17.39 -3.72
N VAL A 81 0.39 17.86 -4.96
CA VAL A 81 0.28 19.28 -5.29
C VAL A 81 -1.05 19.84 -4.78
N GLY A 82 -0.98 20.94 -4.04
CA GLY A 82 -2.11 21.58 -3.37
C GLY A 82 -2.56 20.91 -2.07
N LYS A 83 -1.86 19.90 -1.56
CA LYS A 83 -2.05 19.48 -0.17
C LYS A 83 -1.59 20.57 0.79
N THR A 84 -2.30 20.71 1.89
CA THR A 84 -2.06 21.76 2.90
C THR A 84 -1.96 21.17 4.29
N GLY A 85 -1.30 21.90 5.20
CA GLY A 85 -1.31 21.60 6.62
C GLY A 85 -1.08 22.87 7.42
N GLN A 86 -1.87 23.08 8.47
CA GLN A 86 -1.76 24.26 9.32
C GLN A 86 -0.83 24.00 10.52
N LEU A 87 0.06 24.96 10.81
CA LEU A 87 0.88 24.94 12.01
C LEU A 87 0.10 25.48 13.22
N ASN A 88 -0.47 24.59 14.02
CA ASN A 88 -1.34 24.98 15.16
C ASN A 88 -0.59 25.20 16.48
N ARG A 89 0.75 25.17 16.48
CA ARG A 89 1.60 25.30 17.68
C ARG A 89 2.88 26.05 17.34
N ASP A 90 3.53 26.60 18.35
CA ASP A 90 4.89 27.12 18.19
C ASP A 90 5.84 25.99 17.79
N TRP A 91 6.63 26.24 16.75
CA TRP A 91 7.62 25.28 16.27
C TRP A 91 8.80 26.00 15.62
N TYR A 92 10.01 25.68 16.08
CA TYR A 92 11.23 26.24 15.51
C TYR A 92 11.63 25.47 14.26
N GLY A 93 11.32 26.02 13.08
CA GLY A 93 11.77 25.46 11.82
C GLY A 93 11.30 26.24 10.59
N SER A 94 11.56 25.66 9.42
CA SER A 94 11.23 26.24 8.12
C SER A 94 10.66 25.18 7.16
N PHE A 95 10.54 25.49 5.88
CA PHE A 95 9.93 24.64 4.85
C PHE A 95 10.70 24.80 3.52
N GLY A 96 10.80 23.72 2.76
CA GLY A 96 11.60 23.66 1.53
C GLY A 96 10.90 24.28 0.32
N ALA A 97 11.67 24.54 -0.74
CA ALA A 97 11.22 25.24 -1.96
C ALA A 97 10.02 24.64 -2.70
N PHE A 98 9.70 23.36 -2.46
CA PHE A 98 8.50 22.70 -3.00
C PHE A 98 7.23 22.97 -2.20
N CYS A 99 7.33 23.81 -1.17
CA CYS A 99 6.23 24.30 -0.37
C CYS A 99 6.19 25.83 -0.43
N ALA A 100 4.99 26.38 -0.23
CA ALA A 100 4.76 27.78 0.09
C ALA A 100 3.99 27.87 1.40
N VAL A 101 3.98 29.04 2.01
CA VAL A 101 3.16 29.32 3.19
C VAL A 101 2.21 30.45 2.89
N ALA A 102 0.93 30.27 3.20
CA ALA A 102 -0.02 31.37 3.33
C ALA A 102 -0.03 31.83 4.80
N ARG A 103 0.49 33.04 5.04
CA ARG A 103 0.52 33.67 6.36
C ARG A 103 -0.50 34.80 6.41
N PHE A 104 -1.62 34.54 7.07
CA PHE A 104 -2.69 35.53 7.22
C PHE A 104 -2.27 36.69 8.14
N THR A 105 -2.81 37.87 7.87
CA THR A 105 -2.66 39.02 8.78
C THR A 105 -3.32 38.73 10.14
N SER A 106 -2.92 39.46 11.18
CA SER A 106 -3.47 39.34 12.55
C SER A 106 -4.97 39.63 12.63
N GLU A 107 -5.53 40.26 11.61
CA GLU A 107 -6.95 40.59 11.50
C GLU A 107 -7.85 39.42 11.08
N ILE A 108 -7.25 38.33 10.60
CA ILE A 108 -7.97 37.12 10.20
C ILE A 108 -7.73 36.05 11.27
N ASP A 109 -8.80 35.34 11.68
CA ASP A 109 -8.61 34.17 12.54
C ASP A 109 -7.81 33.12 11.75
N PRO A 110 -6.58 32.78 12.17
CA PRO A 110 -5.73 31.89 11.38
C PRO A 110 -6.39 30.53 11.19
N ARG A 111 -7.18 30.03 12.15
CA ARG A 111 -7.88 28.74 12.04
C ARG A 111 -8.96 28.76 10.97
N TYR A 112 -9.65 29.90 10.81
CA TYR A 112 -10.60 30.08 9.71
C TYR A 112 -9.87 30.00 8.36
N GLY A 113 -8.70 30.64 8.25
CA GLY A 113 -7.79 30.50 7.12
C GLY A 113 -7.36 29.05 6.88
N GLY A 114 -6.97 28.32 7.92
CA GLY A 114 -6.60 26.90 7.84
C GLY A 114 -7.73 26.03 7.28
N TYR A 115 -8.94 26.13 7.85
CA TYR A 115 -10.09 25.38 7.38
C TYR A 115 -10.50 25.72 5.94
N PHE A 116 -10.23 26.94 5.47
CA PHE A 116 -10.50 27.31 4.07
C PHE A 116 -9.66 26.46 3.11
N PHE A 117 -8.39 26.23 3.44
CA PHE A 117 -7.49 25.39 2.66
C PHE A 117 -7.80 23.88 2.77
N GLU A 118 -8.74 23.49 3.63
CA GLU A 118 -9.31 22.13 3.64
C GLU A 118 -10.64 22.03 2.88
N ALA A 119 -11.30 23.16 2.64
CA ALA A 119 -12.66 23.21 2.12
C ALA A 119 -12.77 22.73 0.66
N PRO A 120 -13.93 22.19 0.24
CA PRO A 120 -14.16 21.81 -1.15
C PRO A 120 -13.88 22.92 -2.16
N LEU A 121 -14.17 24.17 -1.81
CA LEU A 121 -13.94 25.33 -2.65
C LEU A 121 -12.47 25.48 -3.05
N TYR A 122 -11.54 25.35 -2.10
CA TYR A 122 -10.10 25.36 -2.39
C TYR A 122 -9.69 24.15 -3.24
N ARG A 123 -10.20 22.95 -2.89
CA ARG A 123 -9.86 21.70 -3.60
C ARG A 123 -10.30 21.72 -5.06
N GLU A 124 -11.45 22.33 -5.37
CA GLU A 124 -11.94 22.52 -6.74
C GLU A 124 -10.97 23.40 -7.54
N VAL A 125 -10.52 24.53 -6.98
CA VAL A 125 -9.53 25.42 -7.63
C VAL A 125 -8.22 24.69 -7.91
N ILE A 126 -7.70 23.92 -6.95
CA ILE A 126 -6.49 23.12 -7.14
C ILE A 126 -6.67 22.07 -8.24
N ARG A 127 -7.79 21.33 -8.22
CA ARG A 127 -8.08 20.30 -9.23
C ARG A 127 -8.16 20.90 -10.63
N ASP A 128 -8.83 22.02 -10.79
CA ASP A 128 -9.03 22.66 -12.09
C ASP A 128 -7.69 23.21 -12.63
N LYS A 129 -6.84 23.78 -11.76
CA LYS A 129 -5.46 24.16 -12.12
C LYS A 129 -4.57 22.93 -12.43
N ALA A 130 -4.78 21.80 -11.76
CA ALA A 130 -4.02 20.56 -12.00
C ALA A 130 -4.47 19.78 -13.25
N ALA A 131 -5.67 20.06 -13.80
CA ALA A 131 -6.18 19.45 -15.03
C ALA A 131 -5.45 19.94 -16.31
N GLY A 132 -4.66 21.01 -16.22
CA GLY A 132 -3.78 21.45 -17.29
C GLY A 132 -2.72 20.40 -17.62
N VAL A 133 -2.49 20.16 -18.92
CA VAL A 133 -1.68 19.06 -19.49
C VAL A 133 -0.24 18.96 -18.94
N ASN A 134 0.28 19.99 -18.27
CA ASN A 134 1.68 20.05 -17.81
C ASN A 134 1.93 20.69 -16.42
N ILE A 135 0.92 20.77 -15.54
CA ILE A 135 1.07 21.52 -14.28
C ILE A 135 1.33 20.59 -13.09
N ASN A 136 2.60 20.32 -12.80
CA ASN A 136 3.04 19.73 -11.53
C ASN A 136 3.35 20.81 -10.46
N ASN A 137 3.09 22.09 -10.76
CA ASN A 137 3.55 23.24 -9.97
C ASN A 137 2.44 24.29 -9.82
N LEU A 138 2.09 24.65 -8.58
CA LEU A 138 1.25 25.79 -8.22
C LEU A 138 2.13 27.03 -8.06
N ARG A 139 1.88 28.09 -8.85
CA ARG A 139 2.65 29.34 -8.74
C ARG A 139 2.16 30.18 -7.57
N HIS A 140 2.95 31.16 -7.16
CA HIS A 140 2.59 32.06 -6.05
C HIS A 140 1.33 32.88 -6.38
N GLY A 141 1.29 33.48 -7.58
CA GLY A 141 0.10 34.20 -8.05
C GLY A 141 -1.15 33.33 -8.10
N ASP A 142 -1.01 32.03 -8.41
CA ASP A 142 -2.15 31.10 -8.40
C ASP A 142 -2.78 30.96 -7.01
N ILE A 143 -1.98 31.07 -5.95
CA ILE A 143 -2.44 31.03 -4.55
C ILE A 143 -3.03 32.39 -4.16
N GLU A 144 -2.39 33.49 -4.57
CA GLU A 144 -2.84 34.85 -4.26
C GLU A 144 -4.20 35.18 -4.85
N GLU A 145 -4.51 34.65 -6.04
CA GLU A 145 -5.76 34.87 -6.78
C GLU A 145 -6.93 34.01 -6.27
N ILE A 146 -6.70 33.05 -5.38
CA ILE A 146 -7.76 32.16 -4.89
C ILE A 146 -8.84 33.01 -4.20
N ALA A 147 -10.07 32.88 -4.67
CA ALA A 147 -11.23 33.56 -4.10
C ALA A 147 -11.47 33.08 -2.65
N PHE A 148 -11.52 34.03 -1.73
CA PHE A 148 -11.65 33.80 -0.31
C PHE A 148 -12.93 34.48 0.23
N PRO A 149 -13.87 33.73 0.85
CA PRO A 149 -15.04 34.32 1.48
C PRO A 149 -14.62 34.95 2.81
N LEU A 150 -14.83 36.26 2.93
CA LEU A 150 -14.51 37.06 4.11
C LEU A 150 -15.80 37.42 4.86
N PRO A 151 -16.10 36.74 5.98
CA PRO A 151 -17.08 37.19 6.97
C PRO A 151 -16.40 38.06 8.04
N PRO A 152 -17.17 38.79 8.86
CA PRO A 152 -16.67 39.53 10.02
C PRO A 152 -15.84 38.66 10.95
N LEU A 153 -14.89 39.24 11.69
CA LEU A 153 -13.98 38.48 12.56
C LEU A 153 -14.74 37.71 13.66
N ALA A 154 -15.81 38.29 14.20
CA ALA A 154 -16.68 37.60 15.15
C ALA A 154 -17.36 36.37 14.53
N GLU A 155 -17.90 36.50 13.31
CA GLU A 155 -18.47 35.38 12.56
C GLU A 155 -17.42 34.32 12.22
N GLN A 156 -16.19 34.69 11.84
CA GLN A 156 -15.09 33.73 11.62
C GLN A 156 -14.87 32.84 12.85
N ARG A 157 -14.81 33.45 14.05
CA ARG A 157 -14.65 32.72 15.31
C ARG A 157 -15.83 31.79 15.60
N ARG A 158 -17.06 32.24 15.33
CA ARG A 158 -18.27 31.39 15.47
C ARG A 158 -18.24 30.22 14.48
N ILE A 159 -17.83 30.44 13.24
CA ILE A 159 -17.65 29.40 12.22
C ILE A 159 -16.61 28.37 12.69
N VAL A 160 -15.43 28.82 13.13
CA VAL A 160 -14.36 27.95 13.63
C VAL A 160 -14.85 27.09 14.80
N ALA A 161 -15.49 27.69 15.80
CA ALA A 161 -16.03 26.96 16.94
C ALA A 161 -17.06 25.90 16.51
N ALA A 162 -17.92 26.21 15.53
CA ALA A 162 -18.91 25.27 14.99
C ALA A 162 -18.25 24.13 14.19
N ILE A 163 -17.20 24.42 13.40
CA ILE A 163 -16.40 23.42 12.69
C ILE A 163 -15.74 22.49 13.71
N GLU A 164 -14.97 23.04 14.65
CA GLU A 164 -14.22 22.27 15.66
C GLU A 164 -15.15 21.36 16.47
N THR A 165 -16.31 21.86 16.89
CA THR A 165 -17.32 21.05 17.63
C THR A 165 -17.79 19.85 16.81
N GLN A 166 -18.09 20.05 15.52
CA GLN A 166 -18.60 18.99 14.67
C GLN A 166 -17.51 18.01 14.23
N LEU A 167 -16.33 18.52 13.87
CA LEU A 167 -15.20 17.71 13.43
C LEU A 167 -14.60 16.89 14.58
N THR A 168 -14.55 17.41 15.80
CA THR A 168 -14.10 16.63 16.97
C THR A 168 -14.92 15.35 17.15
N ARG A 169 -16.25 15.45 17.05
CA ARG A 169 -17.15 14.27 17.15
C ARG A 169 -16.96 13.32 15.97
N LEU A 170 -16.76 13.87 14.78
CA LEU A 170 -16.54 13.10 13.56
C LEU A 170 -15.22 12.32 13.63
N ASP A 171 -14.15 12.97 14.05
CA ASP A 171 -12.81 12.40 14.14
C ASP A 171 -12.75 11.30 15.22
N ALA A 172 -13.44 11.47 16.35
CA ALA A 172 -13.64 10.40 17.34
C ALA A 172 -14.37 9.17 16.76
N GLY A 173 -15.38 9.42 15.91
CA GLY A 173 -16.09 8.37 15.17
C GLY A 173 -15.18 7.65 14.17
N VAL A 174 -14.39 8.39 13.40
CA VAL A 174 -13.40 7.84 12.45
C VAL A 174 -12.35 7.01 13.19
N ALA A 175 -11.83 7.48 14.32
CA ALA A 175 -10.88 6.74 15.16
C ALA A 175 -11.49 5.40 15.64
N SER A 176 -12.74 5.43 16.10
CA SER A 176 -13.47 4.22 16.53
C SER A 176 -13.66 3.21 15.38
N LEU A 177 -14.00 3.71 14.18
CA LEU A 177 -14.12 2.88 12.99
C LEU A 177 -12.78 2.25 12.58
N LYS A 178 -11.69 3.03 12.57
CA LYS A 178 -10.33 2.52 12.30
C LYS A 178 -9.91 1.45 13.33
N ALA A 179 -10.22 1.67 14.61
CA ALA A 179 -9.97 0.67 15.66
C ALA A 179 -10.80 -0.61 15.44
N ALA A 180 -12.05 -0.50 15.00
CA ALA A 180 -12.87 -1.65 14.63
C ALA A 180 -12.26 -2.45 13.46
N GLN A 181 -11.74 -1.79 12.42
CA GLN A 181 -11.03 -2.49 11.33
C GLN A 181 -9.82 -3.28 11.84
N ALA A 182 -9.03 -2.70 12.75
CA ALA A 182 -7.88 -3.39 13.35
C ALA A 182 -8.33 -4.62 14.17
N LYS A 183 -9.43 -4.50 14.93
CA LYS A 183 -10.02 -5.63 15.68
C LYS A 183 -10.52 -6.73 14.76
N LEU A 184 -11.19 -6.40 13.65
CA LEU A 184 -11.68 -7.38 12.66
C LEU A 184 -10.53 -8.17 12.03
N ARG A 185 -9.42 -7.49 11.68
CA ARG A 185 -8.20 -8.16 11.18
C ARG A 185 -7.64 -9.16 12.19
N ARG A 186 -7.52 -8.75 13.46
CA ARG A 186 -7.05 -9.64 14.55
C ARG A 186 -7.99 -10.82 14.77
N TYR A 187 -9.30 -10.58 14.75
CA TYR A 187 -10.30 -11.63 14.90
C TYR A 187 -10.23 -12.66 13.76
N ARG A 188 -10.06 -12.21 12.51
CA ARG A 188 -9.82 -13.11 11.36
C ARG A 188 -8.62 -14.03 11.59
N THR A 189 -7.47 -13.46 11.97
CA THR A 189 -6.27 -14.25 12.29
C THR A 189 -6.53 -15.23 13.44
N ALA A 190 -7.25 -14.81 14.48
CA ALA A 190 -7.57 -15.67 15.62
C ALA A 190 -8.50 -16.84 15.25
N VAL A 191 -9.50 -16.61 14.38
CA VAL A 191 -10.39 -17.66 13.87
C VAL A 191 -9.60 -18.70 13.07
N LEU A 192 -8.76 -18.26 12.14
CA LEU A 192 -7.93 -19.16 11.33
C LEU A 192 -6.93 -19.94 12.19
N LYS A 193 -6.29 -19.28 13.17
CA LYS A 193 -5.38 -19.94 14.12
C LYS A 193 -6.12 -21.01 14.95
N ALA A 194 -7.30 -20.68 15.49
CA ALA A 194 -8.11 -21.64 16.25
C ALA A 194 -8.56 -22.83 15.38
N ALA A 195 -8.82 -22.61 14.08
CA ALA A 195 -9.14 -23.67 13.12
C ALA A 195 -7.98 -24.67 12.96
N CYS A 196 -6.74 -24.18 12.93
CA CYS A 196 -5.55 -25.00 12.68
C CYS A 196 -4.99 -25.66 13.96
N GLU A 197 -5.48 -25.27 15.13
CA GLU A 197 -5.07 -25.82 16.44
C GLU A 197 -6.15 -26.72 17.08
N GLY A 198 -7.24 -27.02 16.35
CA GLY A 198 -8.35 -27.83 16.85
C GLY A 198 -9.13 -27.21 18.00
N ARG A 199 -9.16 -25.87 18.07
CA ARG A 199 -9.87 -25.09 19.09
C ARG A 199 -11.14 -24.41 18.56
N LEU A 200 -11.41 -24.51 17.26
CA LEU A 200 -12.55 -23.83 16.63
C LEU A 200 -13.87 -24.60 16.77
N VAL A 201 -13.82 -25.93 16.66
CA VAL A 201 -14.96 -26.83 16.80
C VAL A 201 -14.63 -27.93 17.81
N ALA A 202 -15.66 -28.60 18.33
CA ALA A 202 -15.47 -29.73 19.24
C ALA A 202 -14.95 -30.96 18.49
N GLN A 203 -13.98 -31.66 19.09
CA GLN A 203 -13.50 -32.95 18.62
C GLN A 203 -14.58 -34.02 18.85
N ASP A 204 -14.71 -34.97 17.92
CA ASP A 204 -15.62 -36.12 18.06
C ASP A 204 -14.80 -37.42 18.04
N ALA A 205 -14.89 -38.20 19.11
CA ALA A 205 -14.16 -39.46 19.24
C ALA A 205 -14.61 -40.53 18.23
N ASN A 206 -15.79 -40.36 17.60
CA ASN A 206 -16.31 -41.26 16.58
C ASN A 206 -15.82 -40.90 15.17
N ASP A 207 -15.16 -39.76 14.99
CA ASP A 207 -14.60 -39.39 13.69
C ASP A 207 -13.49 -40.37 13.29
N GLU A 208 -13.45 -40.76 12.01
CA GLU A 208 -12.34 -41.57 11.48
C GLU A 208 -11.03 -40.79 11.64
N PRO A 209 -10.00 -41.34 12.31
CA PRO A 209 -8.73 -40.65 12.52
C PRO A 209 -8.09 -40.19 11.20
N ALA A 210 -7.46 -39.02 11.23
CA ALA A 210 -6.81 -38.41 10.07
C ALA A 210 -5.74 -39.32 9.43
N GLU A 211 -5.12 -40.20 10.21
CA GLU A 211 -4.19 -41.24 9.72
C GLU A 211 -4.80 -42.09 8.59
N ALA A 212 -6.08 -42.47 8.71
CA ALA A 212 -6.76 -43.29 7.73
C ALA A 212 -7.02 -42.52 6.43
N LEU A 213 -7.39 -41.24 6.55
CA LEU A 213 -7.50 -40.33 5.42
C LEU A 213 -6.15 -40.17 4.71
N LEU A 214 -5.07 -39.93 5.45
CA LEU A 214 -3.73 -39.76 4.90
C LEU A 214 -3.27 -41.01 4.13
N ARG A 215 -3.50 -42.20 4.69
CA ARG A 215 -3.20 -43.47 4.00
C ARG A 215 -3.96 -43.62 2.68
N ARG A 216 -5.24 -43.24 2.62
CA ARG A 216 -6.02 -43.27 1.36
C ARG A 216 -5.42 -42.35 0.31
N ILE A 217 -5.09 -41.11 0.68
CA ILE A 217 -4.45 -40.14 -0.23
C ILE A 217 -3.12 -40.67 -0.77
N LEU A 218 -2.30 -41.31 0.08
CA LEU A 218 -1.03 -41.88 -0.34
C LEU A 218 -1.21 -43.15 -1.21
N GLY A 219 -2.19 -43.99 -0.89
CA GLY A 219 -2.51 -45.22 -1.63
C GLY A 219 -2.99 -44.94 -3.06
N ASP A 220 -3.91 -43.98 -3.23
CA ASP A 220 -4.42 -43.56 -4.54
C ASP A 220 -3.30 -43.03 -5.44
N ARG A 221 -2.28 -42.40 -4.85
CA ARG A 221 -1.10 -41.91 -5.57
C ARG A 221 -0.14 -43.02 -5.98
N GLY A 222 0.01 -44.06 -5.16
CA GLY A 222 0.82 -45.24 -5.49
C GLY A 222 0.26 -46.05 -6.67
N GLN A 223 -1.06 -46.09 -6.84
CA GLN A 223 -1.71 -46.78 -7.96
C GLN A 223 -1.69 -45.97 -9.27
N GLY A 224 -1.70 -44.64 -9.19
CA GLY A 224 -1.64 -43.75 -10.37
C GLY A 224 -0.29 -43.69 -11.09
N THR A 225 0.82 -44.08 -10.43
CA THR A 225 2.16 -44.12 -11.05
C THR A 225 2.42 -45.40 -11.85
N GLY A 226 1.85 -46.54 -11.43
CA GLY A 226 1.99 -47.82 -12.12
C GLY A 226 1.40 -47.83 -13.54
N ASN A 227 0.36 -47.04 -13.80
CA ASN A 227 -0.29 -46.96 -15.11
C ASN A 227 0.30 -45.89 -16.05
N ARG A 228 1.22 -45.05 -15.56
CA ARG A 228 1.88 -43.99 -16.37
C ARG A 228 3.20 -44.44 -17.01
N GLY A 229 3.84 -45.49 -16.50
CA GLY A 229 5.06 -46.07 -17.09
C GLY A 229 4.90 -46.62 -18.51
N ARG A 230 3.66 -46.88 -18.96
CA ARG A 230 3.35 -47.28 -20.35
C ARG A 230 3.10 -46.13 -21.31
N ARG A 231 2.91 -44.90 -20.82
CA ARG A 231 2.62 -43.71 -21.66
C ARG A 231 3.84 -42.80 -21.90
N SER A 232 4.96 -43.05 -21.22
CA SER A 232 6.21 -42.29 -21.38
C SER A 232 7.13 -42.79 -22.53
N ALA A 233 6.71 -43.76 -23.33
CA ALA A 233 7.46 -44.21 -24.51
C ALA A 233 7.36 -43.26 -25.73
N GLY A 234 6.63 -42.15 -25.63
CA GLY A 234 6.37 -41.22 -26.74
C GLY A 234 7.04 -39.84 -26.68
N ILE A 235 7.92 -39.57 -25.69
CA ILE A 235 8.58 -38.25 -25.52
C ILE A 235 10.10 -38.44 -25.44
N ALA A 236 10.67 -39.02 -26.49
CA ALA A 236 12.12 -39.04 -26.71
C ALA A 236 12.40 -38.46 -28.10
N SER A 237 12.25 -37.14 -28.24
CA SER A 237 12.68 -36.35 -29.40
C SER A 237 12.57 -34.88 -29.02
N ILE A 238 13.62 -34.31 -28.41
CA ILE A 238 14.08 -32.91 -28.47
C ILE A 238 15.35 -32.90 -27.61
N GLU A 239 16.42 -33.47 -28.14
CA GLU A 239 17.78 -33.07 -27.82
C GLU A 239 18.49 -32.90 -29.15
N GLY A 240 18.85 -31.66 -29.49
CA GLY A 240 19.53 -31.35 -30.74
C GLY A 240 19.61 -29.86 -30.98
N GLY A 241 20.76 -29.26 -30.64
CA GLY A 241 21.14 -27.96 -31.21
C GLY A 241 21.87 -27.01 -30.27
N HIS A 242 23.09 -27.35 -29.82
CA HIS A 242 24.09 -26.31 -29.56
C HIS A 242 25.44 -26.71 -30.16
N LYS A 243 25.95 -25.79 -30.99
CA LYS A 243 27.12 -25.91 -31.86
C LYS A 243 28.44 -26.02 -31.09
N GLU A 244 29.34 -26.74 -31.73
CA GLU A 244 30.72 -27.03 -31.39
C GLU A 244 31.61 -25.79 -31.23
N GLY A 245 32.62 -25.94 -30.36
CA GLY A 245 33.80 -25.10 -30.31
C GLY A 245 34.90 -25.71 -29.43
N GLY A 246 35.84 -26.44 -30.04
CA GLY A 246 37.27 -26.45 -29.67
C GLY A 246 37.77 -27.36 -28.53
N HIS A 247 38.26 -28.55 -28.88
CA HIS A 247 39.38 -29.35 -28.33
C HIS A 247 40.02 -29.01 -26.95
N LYS A 248 40.16 -29.99 -26.03
CA LYS A 248 41.25 -30.99 -25.96
C LYS A 248 41.03 -32.00 -24.80
N GLU A 249 41.49 -33.22 -25.03
CA GLU A 249 41.38 -34.41 -24.17
C GLU A 249 42.17 -34.33 -22.86
N GLY A 250 41.70 -35.07 -21.84
CA GLY A 250 42.56 -35.51 -20.74
C GLY A 250 41.83 -35.99 -19.47
N GLY A 251 41.64 -37.32 -19.34
CA GLY A 251 41.68 -38.02 -18.05
C GLY A 251 40.36 -38.31 -17.32
N HIS A 252 39.76 -39.48 -17.61
CA HIS A 252 38.80 -40.13 -16.72
C HIS A 252 39.47 -40.61 -15.41
N LYS A 253 38.83 -40.29 -14.27
CA LYS A 253 38.86 -41.14 -13.06
C LYS A 253 37.43 -41.36 -12.60
N ALA A 254 36.97 -42.60 -12.71
CA ALA A 254 35.69 -43.08 -12.19
C ALA A 254 35.62 -42.87 -10.66
N ARG A 255 34.47 -42.41 -10.15
CA ARG A 255 34.12 -42.46 -8.73
C ARG A 255 33.14 -43.63 -8.51
N PRO A 256 33.25 -44.35 -7.39
CA PRO A 256 32.52 -45.59 -7.16
C PRO A 256 31.05 -45.33 -6.82
N ASP A 257 30.23 -46.34 -7.12
CA ASP A 257 28.81 -46.42 -6.83
C ASP A 257 28.50 -46.10 -5.36
N ALA A 258 27.77 -45.01 -5.13
CA ALA A 258 27.19 -44.70 -3.83
C ALA A 258 25.83 -45.41 -3.72
N ALA A 259 25.73 -46.27 -2.71
CA ALA A 259 24.54 -47.04 -2.34
C ALA A 259 23.28 -46.16 -2.23
N GLN A 260 22.14 -46.71 -2.69
CA GLN A 260 20.83 -46.08 -2.54
C GLN A 260 20.45 -45.95 -1.06
N PRO A 261 20.05 -44.76 -0.57
CA PRO A 261 19.59 -44.60 0.80
C PRO A 261 18.17 -45.16 0.99
N SER A 262 17.92 -45.76 2.16
CA SER A 262 16.66 -46.38 2.55
C SER A 262 15.51 -45.38 2.67
N GLU A 263 14.28 -45.87 2.49
CA GLU A 263 13.03 -45.12 2.42
C GLU A 263 12.72 -44.23 3.65
N SER A 264 13.37 -44.49 4.79
CA SER A 264 13.26 -43.73 6.05
C SER A 264 14.04 -42.41 6.08
N GLN A 265 14.87 -42.08 5.08
CA GLN A 265 15.71 -40.87 5.06
C GLN A 265 15.18 -39.72 4.17
N ARG A 266 13.94 -39.81 3.66
CA ARG A 266 13.38 -38.80 2.73
C ARG A 266 12.61 -37.65 3.38
N VAL A 267 12.59 -37.53 4.70
CA VAL A 267 11.92 -36.41 5.37
C VAL A 267 12.96 -35.33 5.65
N GLY A 268 13.06 -34.33 4.77
CA GLY A 268 13.78 -33.10 5.06
C GLY A 268 13.20 -32.41 6.31
N ALA A 269 14.03 -31.67 7.04
CA ALA A 269 13.62 -30.97 8.25
C ALA A 269 12.34 -30.13 8.00
N PRO A 270 11.34 -30.16 8.91
CA PRO A 270 10.08 -29.47 8.73
C PRO A 270 10.32 -27.97 8.59
N LEU A 271 9.81 -27.36 7.51
CA LEU A 271 9.86 -25.92 7.30
C LEU A 271 8.44 -25.36 7.45
N VAL A 272 8.23 -24.69 8.59
CA VAL A 272 7.24 -23.60 8.84
C VAL A 272 5.85 -24.00 9.34
N GLY A 273 5.37 -23.19 10.30
CA GLY A 273 3.97 -23.09 10.74
C GLY A 273 3.61 -23.87 12.00
N ALA A 274 4.39 -24.88 12.33
CA ALA A 274 4.09 -25.82 13.42
C ALA A 274 5.17 -25.89 14.50
N LEU A 275 6.38 -25.38 14.26
CA LEU A 275 7.47 -25.62 15.20
C LEU A 275 7.34 -24.75 16.45
N ASN A 276 7.40 -25.37 17.62
CA ASN A 276 7.46 -24.69 18.91
C ASN A 276 8.84 -24.01 19.10
N ALA A 277 9.04 -23.35 20.24
CA ALA A 277 10.30 -22.66 20.55
C ALA A 277 11.55 -23.58 20.55
N ASN A 278 11.35 -24.91 20.62
CA ASN A 278 12.39 -25.93 20.61
C ASN A 278 12.58 -26.58 19.24
N ASN A 279 11.93 -26.04 18.20
CA ASN A 279 11.97 -26.58 16.84
C ASN A 279 11.28 -27.96 16.68
N ASP A 280 10.34 -28.30 17.59
CA ASP A 280 9.54 -29.52 17.54
C ASP A 280 8.11 -29.24 17.07
N LEU A 281 7.47 -30.23 16.47
CA LEU A 281 6.03 -30.15 16.20
C LEU A 281 5.24 -30.15 17.54
N PRO A 282 4.21 -29.32 17.69
CA PRO A 282 3.40 -29.25 18.88
C PRO A 282 2.51 -30.50 18.98
N ALA A 283 2.03 -30.77 20.20
CA ALA A 283 1.01 -31.78 20.41
C ALA A 283 -0.25 -31.42 19.62
N LEU A 284 -0.82 -32.43 18.95
CA LEU A 284 -2.06 -32.29 18.20
C LEU A 284 -3.27 -32.74 19.03
N PRO A 285 -4.46 -32.23 18.70
CA PRO A 285 -5.73 -32.81 19.13
C PRO A 285 -5.81 -34.32 18.87
N GLN A 286 -6.66 -35.02 19.63
CA GLN A 286 -6.89 -36.43 19.40
C GLN A 286 -7.47 -36.67 18.00
N GLY A 287 -6.95 -37.67 17.28
CA GLY A 287 -7.41 -38.03 15.94
C GLY A 287 -6.77 -37.22 14.80
N TRP A 288 -5.95 -36.21 15.10
CA TRP A 288 -5.21 -35.43 14.12
C TRP A 288 -3.82 -36.01 13.85
N VAL A 289 -3.27 -35.71 12.68
CA VAL A 289 -1.90 -36.12 12.28
C VAL A 289 -1.15 -34.98 11.59
N TRP A 290 0.17 -34.95 11.72
CA TRP A 290 1.01 -34.09 10.89
C TRP A 290 1.20 -34.69 9.50
N ALA A 291 0.92 -33.91 8.45
CA ALA A 291 1.14 -34.30 7.05
C ALA A 291 1.82 -33.18 6.27
N SER A 292 2.65 -33.50 5.28
CA SER A 292 3.25 -32.49 4.40
C SER A 292 2.37 -32.17 3.19
N ILE A 293 2.54 -30.99 2.60
CA ILE A 293 1.91 -30.66 1.31
C ILE A 293 2.30 -31.67 0.22
N ASP A 294 3.53 -32.19 0.24
CA ASP A 294 3.96 -33.22 -0.71
C ASP A 294 3.24 -34.57 -0.51
N GLN A 295 2.75 -34.87 0.69
CA GLN A 295 1.90 -36.05 0.95
C GLN A 295 0.45 -35.79 0.50
N LEU A 296 -0.05 -34.58 0.70
CA LEU A 296 -1.45 -34.21 0.47
C LEU A 296 -1.78 -33.79 -0.97
N SER A 297 -0.78 -33.45 -1.80
CA SER A 297 -1.02 -32.88 -3.13
C SER A 297 0.10 -33.18 -4.12
N ILE A 298 -0.17 -32.97 -5.41
CA ILE A 298 0.89 -32.86 -6.43
C ILE A 298 1.22 -31.39 -6.65
N VAL A 299 2.45 -31.02 -6.29
CA VAL A 299 2.95 -29.64 -6.40
C VAL A 299 3.56 -29.40 -7.78
N VAL A 300 3.00 -28.45 -8.54
CA VAL A 300 3.54 -28.03 -9.84
C VAL A 300 3.76 -26.52 -9.90
N ARG A 301 4.84 -26.08 -10.53
CA ARG A 301 5.12 -24.66 -10.73
C ARG A 301 4.49 -24.15 -12.03
N GLY A 302 4.04 -22.89 -12.01
CA GLY A 302 3.65 -22.17 -13.21
C GLY A 302 4.84 -21.85 -14.14
N ALA A 303 4.51 -21.37 -15.34
CA ALA A 303 5.50 -21.05 -16.37
C ALA A 303 5.04 -19.84 -17.18
N SER A 304 5.92 -18.86 -17.37
CA SER A 304 5.62 -17.64 -18.11
C SER A 304 6.14 -17.72 -19.54
N PRO A 305 5.29 -17.58 -20.58
CA PRO A 305 5.74 -17.50 -21.96
C PRO A 305 6.77 -16.39 -22.15
N ARG A 306 7.77 -16.63 -23.01
CA ARG A 306 8.87 -15.70 -23.29
C ARG A 306 9.01 -15.46 -24.80
N PRO A 307 9.23 -14.22 -25.26
CA PRO A 307 9.39 -12.99 -24.46
C PRO A 307 8.10 -12.53 -23.75
N ALA A 308 8.24 -11.88 -22.60
CA ALA A 308 7.09 -11.39 -21.84
C ALA A 308 6.42 -10.23 -22.58
N GLY A 309 5.09 -10.26 -22.70
CA GLY A 309 4.30 -9.24 -23.40
C GLY A 309 4.28 -9.37 -24.92
N ASP A 310 4.91 -10.39 -25.50
CA ASP A 310 4.89 -10.64 -26.95
C ASP A 310 3.47 -11.02 -27.42
N PRO A 311 2.87 -10.30 -28.40
CA PRO A 311 1.55 -10.60 -28.95
C PRO A 311 1.40 -12.03 -29.49
N LYS A 312 2.50 -12.72 -29.82
CA LYS A 312 2.46 -14.15 -30.16
C LYS A 312 1.85 -14.99 -29.04
N TYR A 313 2.18 -14.69 -27.79
CA TYR A 313 1.77 -15.47 -26.61
C TYR A 313 0.64 -14.82 -25.82
N PHE A 314 0.47 -13.50 -25.91
CA PHE A 314 -0.47 -12.73 -25.09
C PHE A 314 -1.57 -12.07 -25.94
N GLY A 315 -2.73 -11.82 -25.34
CA GLY A 315 -3.88 -11.18 -26.01
C GLY A 315 -4.86 -12.14 -26.69
N GLY A 316 -4.82 -13.43 -26.33
CA GLY A 316 -5.78 -14.43 -26.78
C GLY A 316 -7.04 -14.49 -25.90
N THR A 317 -7.60 -15.69 -25.74
CA THR A 317 -8.86 -15.93 -25.00
C THR A 317 -8.68 -16.81 -23.78
N ILE A 318 -7.49 -17.40 -23.57
CA ILE A 318 -7.22 -18.33 -22.47
C ILE A 318 -6.81 -17.52 -21.24
N PRO A 319 -7.45 -17.68 -20.07
CA PRO A 319 -7.13 -16.90 -18.89
C PRO A 319 -5.65 -16.94 -18.49
N TRP A 320 -5.05 -15.77 -18.28
CA TRP A 320 -3.70 -15.61 -17.73
C TRP A 320 -3.76 -15.26 -16.25
N ILE A 321 -3.49 -16.25 -15.41
CA ILE A 321 -3.57 -16.15 -13.95
C ILE A 321 -2.21 -15.75 -13.42
N THR A 322 -2.10 -14.48 -13.03
CA THR A 322 -0.87 -13.91 -12.46
C THR A 322 -0.96 -13.79 -10.94
N VAL A 323 0.19 -13.59 -10.29
CA VAL A 323 0.24 -13.18 -8.87
C VAL A 323 -0.64 -11.96 -8.59
N GLY A 324 -0.70 -11.00 -9.52
CA GLY A 324 -1.59 -9.84 -9.42
C GLY A 324 -3.06 -10.25 -9.38
N SER A 325 -3.48 -11.18 -10.26
CA SER A 325 -4.84 -11.72 -10.27
C SER A 325 -5.19 -12.43 -8.95
N LEU A 326 -4.28 -13.25 -8.43
CA LEU A 326 -4.50 -14.01 -7.18
C LEU A 326 -4.63 -13.11 -5.95
N THR A 327 -3.99 -11.94 -5.98
CA THR A 327 -3.85 -11.05 -4.82
C THR A 327 -4.73 -9.81 -4.90
N ALA A 328 -5.44 -9.61 -6.01
CA ALA A 328 -6.33 -8.47 -6.22
C ALA A 328 -7.50 -8.43 -5.21
N ASP A 329 -8.04 -9.59 -4.85
CA ASP A 329 -9.14 -9.71 -3.88
C ASP A 329 -8.70 -10.60 -2.71
N SER A 330 -8.50 -10.00 -1.54
CA SER A 330 -8.12 -10.70 -0.30
C SER A 330 -9.33 -11.12 0.56
N GLY A 331 -10.55 -10.73 0.16
CA GLY A 331 -11.78 -10.99 0.90
C GLY A 331 -12.36 -12.39 0.69
N THR A 332 -11.97 -13.08 -0.39
CA THR A 332 -12.55 -14.37 -0.79
C THR A 332 -11.48 -15.42 -1.08
N PRO A 333 -11.76 -16.71 -0.79
CA PRO A 333 -10.91 -17.81 -1.24
C PRO A 333 -10.89 -17.97 -2.76
N TYR A 334 -11.90 -17.48 -3.47
CA TYR A 334 -12.12 -17.83 -4.87
C TYR A 334 -11.59 -16.77 -5.85
N LEU A 335 -11.00 -17.21 -6.96
CA LEU A 335 -10.71 -16.40 -8.15
C LEU A 335 -11.70 -16.75 -9.24
N THR A 336 -12.54 -15.80 -9.65
CA THR A 336 -13.61 -16.01 -10.64
C THR A 336 -13.31 -15.43 -12.01
N SER A 337 -12.35 -14.52 -12.13
CA SER A 337 -12.00 -13.87 -13.39
C SER A 337 -10.57 -13.34 -13.39
N VAL A 338 -10.04 -13.08 -14.58
CA VAL A 338 -8.74 -12.41 -14.81
C VAL A 338 -8.93 -11.27 -15.82
N LYS A 339 -7.93 -10.39 -15.90
CA LYS A 339 -7.91 -9.28 -16.86
C LYS A 339 -7.07 -9.59 -18.09
N ASP A 340 -6.11 -10.49 -17.95
CA ASP A 340 -5.11 -10.80 -18.96
C ASP A 340 -5.36 -12.20 -19.53
N PHE A 341 -4.99 -12.38 -20.79
CA PHE A 341 -5.23 -13.61 -21.53
C PHE A 341 -4.02 -13.98 -22.38
N VAL A 342 -3.85 -15.28 -22.64
CA VAL A 342 -2.84 -15.84 -23.53
C VAL A 342 -3.49 -16.47 -24.76
N THR A 343 -2.71 -16.59 -25.83
CA THR A 343 -3.07 -17.33 -27.06
C THR A 343 -2.87 -18.83 -26.84
N GLU A 344 -3.28 -19.66 -27.80
CA GLU A 344 -2.97 -21.11 -27.77
C GLU A 344 -1.45 -21.37 -27.73
N ALA A 345 -0.66 -20.62 -28.51
CA ALA A 345 0.80 -20.69 -28.46
C ALA A 345 1.34 -20.30 -27.06
N GLY A 346 0.70 -19.33 -26.40
CA GLY A 346 1.02 -18.95 -25.02
C GLY A 346 0.68 -20.06 -24.02
N LYS A 347 -0.43 -20.78 -24.23
CA LYS A 347 -0.80 -21.94 -23.41
C LYS A 347 0.19 -23.10 -23.55
N GLU A 348 0.62 -23.42 -24.77
CA GLU A 348 1.66 -24.42 -25.01
C GLU A 348 3.00 -24.08 -24.34
N ALA A 349 3.32 -22.78 -24.26
CA ALA A 349 4.50 -22.26 -23.58
C ALA A 349 4.31 -22.03 -22.07
N SER A 350 3.19 -22.46 -21.49
CA SER A 350 2.83 -22.21 -20.09
C SER A 350 2.29 -23.46 -19.39
N ARG A 351 1.89 -23.30 -18.13
CA ARG A 351 1.23 -24.33 -17.31
C ARG A 351 -0.26 -24.02 -17.24
N TYR A 352 -1.07 -24.78 -17.96
CA TYR A 352 -2.51 -24.75 -17.80
C TYR A 352 -2.95 -25.53 -16.55
N ILE A 353 -3.91 -24.99 -15.82
CA ILE A 353 -4.61 -25.65 -14.71
C ILE A 353 -6.12 -25.66 -15.00
N GLU A 354 -6.79 -26.69 -14.50
CA GLU A 354 -8.25 -26.78 -14.56
C GLU A 354 -8.90 -25.84 -13.51
N PRO A 355 -10.19 -25.50 -13.69
CA PRO A 355 -10.98 -24.91 -12.61
C PRO A 355 -10.90 -25.74 -11.32
N ASP A 356 -11.26 -25.11 -10.22
CA ASP A 356 -11.24 -25.69 -8.88
C ASP A 356 -9.84 -26.13 -8.43
N THR A 357 -8.81 -25.35 -8.77
CA THR A 357 -7.42 -25.63 -8.39
C THR A 357 -6.95 -24.70 -7.27
N LEU A 358 -6.33 -25.27 -6.22
CA LEU A 358 -5.69 -24.48 -5.17
C LEU A 358 -4.29 -24.02 -5.63
N LEU A 359 -4.08 -22.71 -5.58
CA LEU A 359 -2.83 -22.04 -5.92
C LEU A 359 -2.22 -21.36 -4.69
N LEU A 360 -0.90 -21.19 -4.72
CA LEU A 360 -0.12 -20.42 -3.75
C LEU A 360 0.85 -19.50 -4.50
N THR A 361 0.84 -18.20 -4.18
CA THR A 361 1.83 -17.28 -4.74
C THR A 361 3.21 -17.59 -4.18
N ASN A 362 4.21 -17.64 -5.06
CA ASN A 362 5.53 -18.13 -4.70
C ASN A 362 6.66 -17.11 -4.92
N SER A 363 6.35 -15.90 -5.40
CA SER A 363 7.31 -14.82 -5.54
C SER A 363 6.70 -13.43 -5.27
N GLY A 364 7.56 -12.43 -5.09
CA GLY A 364 7.19 -11.02 -4.99
C GLY A 364 6.69 -10.56 -3.61
N ALA A 365 6.22 -9.32 -3.54
CA ALA A 365 5.77 -8.68 -2.29
C ALA A 365 4.54 -9.37 -1.65
N THR A 366 3.79 -10.13 -2.45
CA THR A 366 2.58 -10.85 -2.06
C THR A 366 2.80 -12.36 -1.93
N LEU A 367 4.03 -12.79 -1.65
CA LEU A 367 4.42 -14.18 -1.38
C LEU A 367 3.48 -14.88 -0.38
N GLY A 368 3.20 -16.17 -0.60
CA GLY A 368 2.51 -17.05 0.34
C GLY A 368 0.99 -16.89 0.41
N VAL A 369 0.37 -16.19 -0.55
CA VAL A 369 -1.09 -15.97 -0.60
C VAL A 369 -1.76 -17.15 -1.32
N PRO A 370 -2.65 -17.91 -0.65
CA PRO A 370 -3.40 -18.98 -1.29
C PRO A 370 -4.63 -18.46 -2.03
N LYS A 371 -5.10 -19.20 -3.04
CA LYS A 371 -6.33 -18.91 -3.79
C LYS A 371 -6.88 -20.18 -4.45
N ILE A 372 -8.19 -20.35 -4.50
CA ILE A 372 -8.84 -21.42 -5.26
C ILE A 372 -9.41 -20.82 -6.55
N THR A 373 -9.04 -21.33 -7.71
CA THR A 373 -9.54 -20.83 -8.99
C THR A 373 -10.89 -21.45 -9.31
N LEU A 374 -11.88 -20.68 -9.76
CA LEU A 374 -13.14 -21.20 -10.33
C LEU A 374 -13.14 -21.17 -11.86
N ILE A 375 -11.98 -20.82 -12.44
CA ILE A 375 -11.70 -20.78 -13.87
C ILE A 375 -10.44 -21.60 -14.15
N GLY A 376 -10.41 -22.21 -15.34
CA GLY A 376 -9.19 -22.80 -15.89
C GLY A 376 -8.34 -21.74 -16.56
N GLY A 377 -7.03 -21.96 -16.63
CA GLY A 377 -6.14 -20.96 -17.20
C GLY A 377 -4.66 -21.29 -17.05
N CYS A 378 -3.83 -20.49 -17.71
CA CYS A 378 -2.39 -20.58 -17.60
C CYS A 378 -1.90 -19.79 -16.40
N ILE A 379 -1.02 -20.38 -15.58
CA ILE A 379 -0.46 -19.73 -14.38
C ILE A 379 0.98 -19.26 -14.62
N ASN A 380 1.29 -18.06 -14.12
CA ASN A 380 2.63 -17.50 -14.21
C ASN A 380 3.66 -18.22 -13.31
N ASP A 381 4.94 -18.05 -13.63
CA ASP A 381 6.09 -18.60 -12.89
C ASP A 381 6.24 -18.13 -11.44
N GLY A 382 5.44 -17.13 -11.04
CA GLY A 382 5.23 -16.65 -9.67
C GLY A 382 4.14 -17.37 -8.87
N SER A 383 3.62 -18.49 -9.38
CA SER A 383 2.57 -19.27 -8.74
C SER A 383 2.91 -20.77 -8.71
N VAL A 384 2.41 -21.46 -7.68
CA VAL A 384 2.48 -22.92 -7.52
C VAL A 384 1.06 -23.46 -7.39
N ALA A 385 0.76 -24.55 -8.09
CA ALA A 385 -0.52 -25.25 -7.97
C ALA A 385 -0.39 -26.52 -7.12
N LEU A 386 -1.40 -26.74 -6.28
CA LEU A 386 -1.60 -27.94 -5.46
C LEU A 386 -2.72 -28.75 -6.10
N LEU A 387 -2.35 -29.76 -6.88
CA LEU A 387 -3.29 -30.60 -7.64
C LEU A 387 -3.76 -31.80 -6.82
N HIS A 388 -4.91 -32.36 -7.21
CA HIS A 388 -5.54 -33.54 -6.59
C HIS A 388 -5.86 -33.35 -5.10
N VAL A 389 -6.34 -32.15 -4.77
CA VAL A 389 -6.87 -31.85 -3.44
C VAL A 389 -8.36 -31.63 -3.61
N ASP A 390 -9.20 -32.39 -2.92
CA ASP A 390 -10.66 -32.28 -3.05
C ASP A 390 -11.30 -31.62 -1.83
N TYR A 391 -12.57 -31.24 -1.94
CA TYR A 391 -13.34 -30.74 -0.81
C TYR A 391 -13.59 -31.85 0.23
N PRO A 392 -13.48 -31.57 1.56
CA PRO A 392 -13.22 -30.29 2.22
C PRO A 392 -11.75 -29.92 2.39
N LEU A 393 -10.82 -30.87 2.15
CA LEU A 393 -9.39 -30.68 2.39
C LEU A 393 -8.83 -29.45 1.66
N LYS A 394 -9.29 -29.16 0.44
CA LYS A 394 -8.89 -27.98 -0.34
C LYS A 394 -9.14 -26.67 0.39
N LEU A 395 -10.34 -26.48 0.96
CA LEU A 395 -10.67 -25.27 1.71
C LEU A 395 -9.96 -25.23 3.05
N TYR A 396 -9.79 -26.39 3.70
CA TYR A 396 -8.98 -26.49 4.91
C TYR A 396 -7.53 -26.04 4.65
N LEU A 397 -6.88 -26.55 3.59
CA LEU A 397 -5.54 -26.14 3.17
C LEU A 397 -5.48 -24.65 2.82
N TYR A 398 -6.49 -24.12 2.12
CA TYR A 398 -6.58 -22.69 1.87
C TYR A 398 -6.54 -21.89 3.18
N TYR A 399 -7.37 -22.24 4.17
CA TYR A 399 -7.43 -21.52 5.44
C TYR A 399 -6.14 -21.67 6.27
N PHE A 400 -5.54 -22.85 6.25
CA PHE A 400 -4.24 -23.07 6.89
C PHE A 400 -3.15 -22.20 6.27
N LEU A 401 -2.99 -22.26 4.94
CA LEU A 401 -1.99 -21.46 4.21
C LEU A 401 -2.21 -19.96 4.40
N ALA A 402 -3.48 -19.53 4.49
CA ALA A 402 -3.83 -18.14 4.79
C ALA A 402 -3.44 -17.73 6.22
N SER A 403 -3.49 -18.66 7.17
CA SER A 403 -3.12 -18.41 8.57
C SER A 403 -1.60 -18.21 8.73
N ILE A 404 -0.79 -18.92 7.95
CA ILE A 404 0.69 -18.88 8.02
C ILE A 404 1.33 -17.97 6.96
N THR A 405 0.54 -17.25 6.16
CA THR A 405 1.07 -16.38 5.07
C THR A 405 2.11 -15.37 5.57
N ALA A 406 1.92 -14.81 6.77
CA ALA A 406 2.90 -13.91 7.37
C ALA A 406 4.23 -14.62 7.70
N ASP A 407 4.15 -15.84 8.23
CA ASP A 407 5.32 -16.65 8.56
C ASP A 407 6.07 -17.06 7.30
N LEU A 408 5.34 -17.45 6.25
CA LEU A 408 5.91 -17.77 4.93
C LEU A 408 6.74 -16.62 4.34
N ARG A 409 6.37 -15.37 4.62
CA ARG A 409 7.11 -14.18 4.17
C ARG A 409 8.37 -13.93 4.98
N ASN A 410 8.44 -14.42 6.22
CA ASN A 410 9.58 -14.22 7.12
C ASN A 410 10.72 -15.24 6.89
N ILE A 411 10.48 -16.33 6.15
CA ILE A 411 11.45 -17.40 5.89
C ILE A 411 12.75 -16.91 5.24
N ASN A 412 12.76 -15.73 4.58
CA ASN A 412 13.87 -15.31 3.74
C ASN A 412 14.21 -13.81 3.84
N GLN A 413 14.26 -13.25 5.05
CA GLN A 413 14.66 -11.83 5.24
C GLN A 413 16.11 -11.52 4.82
N GLY A 414 16.96 -12.53 4.54
CA GLY A 414 18.34 -12.36 4.07
C GLY A 414 18.58 -12.51 2.56
N ALA A 415 17.57 -12.88 1.76
CA ALA A 415 17.70 -13.05 0.31
C ALA A 415 17.22 -11.81 -0.46
N ALA A 416 17.91 -11.42 -1.53
CA ALA A 416 17.57 -10.25 -2.35
C ALA A 416 16.15 -10.29 -2.97
N GLN A 417 15.57 -11.49 -3.12
CA GLN A 417 14.15 -11.71 -3.43
C GLN A 417 13.62 -12.95 -2.68
N PRO A 418 12.62 -12.80 -1.79
CA PRO A 418 12.01 -13.96 -1.13
C PRO A 418 11.19 -14.78 -2.15
N ASN A 419 11.52 -16.07 -2.28
CA ASN A 419 10.89 -17.00 -3.23
C ASN A 419 10.59 -18.34 -2.52
N LEU A 420 9.37 -18.83 -2.67
CA LEU A 420 8.95 -20.16 -2.22
C LEU A 420 9.14 -21.14 -3.39
N ASN A 421 10.30 -21.78 -3.45
CA ASN A 421 10.50 -22.85 -4.43
C ASN A 421 9.60 -24.07 -4.10
N THR A 422 9.40 -24.95 -5.07
CA THR A 422 8.52 -26.12 -4.91
C THR A 422 8.97 -27.07 -3.81
N GLY A 423 10.27 -27.16 -3.53
CA GLY A 423 10.81 -27.95 -2.41
C GLY A 423 10.37 -27.41 -1.05
N ILE A 424 10.42 -26.09 -0.87
CA ILE A 424 9.91 -25.43 0.34
C ILE A 424 8.40 -25.66 0.48
N VAL A 425 7.63 -25.44 -0.61
CA VAL A 425 6.16 -25.64 -0.57
C VAL A 425 5.81 -27.07 -0.20
N LYS A 426 6.51 -28.06 -0.77
CA LYS A 426 6.36 -29.48 -0.46
C LYS A 426 6.63 -29.83 1.01
N ALA A 427 7.58 -29.14 1.63
CA ALA A 427 8.02 -29.35 3.01
C ALA A 427 7.13 -28.67 4.07
N ILE A 428 6.15 -27.85 3.66
CA ILE A 428 5.20 -27.24 4.61
C ILE A 428 4.42 -28.36 5.29
N VAL A 429 4.41 -28.34 6.62
CA VAL A 429 3.70 -29.33 7.45
C VAL A 429 2.36 -28.76 7.88
N ILE A 430 1.32 -29.57 7.74
CA ILE A 430 -0.09 -29.26 7.97
C ILE A 430 -0.60 -30.14 9.11
N PRO A 431 -1.31 -29.56 10.09
CA PRO A 431 -2.07 -30.35 11.05
C PRO A 431 -3.32 -30.85 10.33
N LEU A 432 -3.41 -32.15 10.04
CA LEU A 432 -4.51 -32.75 9.31
C LEU A 432 -5.57 -33.26 10.30
N PRO A 433 -6.79 -32.70 10.32
CA PRO A 433 -7.91 -33.20 11.12
C PRO A 433 -8.58 -34.41 10.43
N PRO A 434 -9.41 -35.17 11.16
CA PRO A 434 -10.39 -36.07 10.57
C PRO A 434 -11.23 -35.42 9.47
N LEU A 435 -11.63 -36.20 8.45
CA LEU A 435 -12.37 -35.67 7.30
C LEU A 435 -13.71 -35.01 7.70
N ALA A 436 -14.42 -35.59 8.68
CA ALA A 436 -15.66 -35.04 9.20
C ALA A 436 -15.41 -33.73 9.97
N GLU A 437 -14.36 -33.67 10.78
CA GLU A 437 -13.94 -32.44 11.46
C GLU A 437 -13.52 -31.34 10.48
N GLN A 438 -12.81 -31.65 9.38
CA GLN A 438 -12.50 -30.68 8.33
C GLN A 438 -13.76 -29.98 7.80
N ARG A 439 -14.86 -30.72 7.57
CA ARG A 439 -16.14 -30.12 7.13
C ARG A 439 -16.70 -29.16 8.17
N ARG A 440 -16.67 -29.56 9.45
CA ARG A 440 -17.13 -28.72 10.58
C ARG A 440 -16.29 -27.46 10.70
N ILE A 441 -14.96 -27.58 10.59
CA ILE A 441 -14.02 -26.46 10.59
C ILE A 441 -14.32 -25.49 9.45
N VAL A 442 -14.41 -25.99 8.21
CA VAL A 442 -14.66 -25.15 7.02
C VAL A 442 -15.98 -24.39 7.18
N ALA A 443 -17.06 -25.08 7.56
CA ALA A 443 -18.36 -24.45 7.77
C ALA A 443 -18.31 -23.34 8.83
N GLU A 444 -17.62 -23.58 9.95
CA GLU A 444 -17.53 -22.61 11.04
C GLU A 444 -16.62 -21.41 10.70
N VAL A 445 -15.52 -21.64 9.96
CA VAL A 445 -14.68 -20.56 9.43
C VAL A 445 -15.48 -19.69 8.48
N GLU A 446 -16.17 -20.29 7.49
CA GLU A 446 -16.99 -19.55 6.52
C GLU A 446 -18.08 -18.73 7.23
N ARG A 447 -18.78 -19.33 8.19
CA ARG A 447 -19.82 -18.65 8.98
C ARG A 447 -19.26 -17.41 9.70
N ARG A 448 -18.12 -17.54 10.39
CA ARG A 448 -17.51 -16.43 11.14
C ARG A 448 -16.93 -15.36 10.20
N LEU A 449 -16.26 -15.77 9.12
CA LEU A 449 -15.64 -14.82 8.19
C LEU A 449 -16.67 -14.09 7.32
N SER A 450 -17.83 -14.68 7.07
CA SER A 450 -18.96 -13.98 6.44
C SER A 450 -19.40 -12.77 7.26
N VAL A 451 -19.56 -12.94 8.58
CA VAL A 451 -19.88 -11.82 9.49
C VAL A 451 -18.78 -10.75 9.49
N VAL A 452 -17.51 -11.16 9.49
CA VAL A 452 -16.37 -10.23 9.40
C VAL A 452 -16.45 -9.40 8.12
N SER A 453 -16.69 -10.03 6.98
CA SER A 453 -16.80 -9.36 5.68
C SER A 453 -17.93 -8.31 5.67
N THR A 454 -19.10 -8.64 6.22
CA THR A 454 -20.21 -7.69 6.35
C THR A 454 -19.84 -6.49 7.24
N LEU A 455 -19.15 -6.73 8.35
CA LEU A 455 -18.69 -5.65 9.24
C LEU A 455 -17.62 -4.79 8.57
N GLU A 456 -16.66 -5.37 7.87
CA GLU A 456 -15.62 -4.64 7.12
C GLU A 456 -16.26 -3.74 6.06
N ALA A 457 -17.25 -4.24 5.31
CA ALA A 457 -17.99 -3.46 4.32
C ALA A 457 -18.75 -2.29 4.98
N THR A 458 -19.39 -2.53 6.13
CA THR A 458 -20.12 -1.51 6.90
C THR A 458 -19.17 -0.42 7.40
N VAL A 459 -18.02 -0.80 7.96
CA VAL A 459 -17.02 0.13 8.45
C VAL A 459 -16.45 0.96 7.30
N ALA A 460 -16.12 0.33 6.17
CA ALA A 460 -15.63 1.04 4.98
C ALA A 460 -16.67 2.04 4.44
N ALA A 461 -17.95 1.67 4.42
CA ALA A 461 -19.03 2.57 4.02
C ALA A 461 -19.17 3.77 4.98
N ASN A 462 -19.05 3.55 6.28
CA ASN A 462 -19.13 4.62 7.28
C ASN A 462 -17.92 5.55 7.26
N LEU A 463 -16.71 5.05 6.99
CA LEU A 463 -15.54 5.90 6.76
C LEU A 463 -15.73 6.82 5.54
N ARG A 464 -16.28 6.30 4.44
CA ARG A 464 -16.64 7.13 3.26
C ARG A 464 -17.75 8.13 3.57
N ARG A 465 -18.72 7.79 4.42
CA ARG A 465 -19.76 8.72 4.89
C ARG A 465 -19.15 9.83 5.75
N ALA A 466 -18.24 9.49 6.66
CA ALA A 466 -17.55 10.45 7.51
C ALA A 466 -16.76 11.47 6.67
N GLU A 467 -16.01 11.02 5.67
CA GLU A 467 -15.29 11.94 4.76
C GLU A 467 -16.25 12.88 4.03
N ARG A 468 -17.36 12.36 3.49
CA ARG A 468 -18.38 13.21 2.84
C ARG A 468 -19.01 14.22 3.82
N LEU A 469 -19.23 13.82 5.07
CA LEU A 469 -19.75 14.71 6.10
C LEU A 469 -18.76 15.83 6.43
N ARG A 470 -17.46 15.52 6.57
CA ARG A 470 -16.39 16.51 6.75
C ARG A 470 -16.44 17.55 5.63
N GLN A 471 -16.49 17.10 4.38
CA GLN A 471 -16.60 17.99 3.22
C GLN A 471 -17.89 18.81 3.21
N SER A 472 -19.02 18.23 3.64
CA SER A 472 -20.30 18.94 3.74
C SER A 472 -20.28 20.04 4.79
N ILE A 473 -19.69 19.78 5.97
CA ILE A 473 -19.52 20.76 7.05
C ILE A 473 -18.71 21.96 6.56
N LEU A 474 -17.53 21.70 5.96
CA LEU A 474 -16.67 22.75 5.42
C LEU A 474 -17.37 23.50 4.29
N LYS A 475 -18.06 22.81 3.39
CA LYS A 475 -18.85 23.47 2.33
C LYS A 475 -19.91 24.43 2.90
N ARG A 476 -20.61 24.02 3.97
CA ARG A 476 -21.60 24.90 4.63
C ARG A 476 -20.93 26.07 5.33
N ALA A 477 -19.76 25.87 5.95
CA ALA A 477 -18.99 26.93 6.61
C ALA A 477 -18.67 28.07 5.63
N PHE A 478 -18.02 27.73 4.52
CA PHE A 478 -17.54 28.70 3.54
C PHE A 478 -18.61 29.18 2.56
N ALA A 479 -19.83 28.64 2.64
CA ALA A 479 -21.01 29.16 1.96
C ALA A 479 -21.85 30.10 2.84
N GLY A 480 -21.44 30.38 4.09
CA GLY A 480 -22.19 31.20 5.04
C GLY A 480 -23.47 30.52 5.56
N LYS A 481 -23.48 29.18 5.62
CA LYS A 481 -24.68 28.37 5.98
C LYS A 481 -24.47 27.48 7.21
N LEU A 482 -23.33 27.63 7.91
CA LEU A 482 -23.01 26.84 9.10
C LEU A 482 -23.49 27.49 10.39
N VAL A 483 -23.38 28.81 10.49
CA VAL A 483 -23.80 29.60 11.64
C VAL A 483 -24.73 30.73 11.20
N PRO A 484 -25.63 31.23 12.08
CA PRO A 484 -26.40 32.44 11.80
C PRO A 484 -25.49 33.66 11.64
N GLN A 485 -25.88 34.57 10.74
CA GLN A 485 -25.27 35.89 10.62
C GLN A 485 -25.83 36.81 11.72
N ASP A 486 -24.96 37.65 12.29
CA ASP A 486 -25.33 38.62 13.32
C ASP A 486 -25.26 40.04 12.73
N PRO A 487 -26.41 40.76 12.60
CA PRO A 487 -26.41 42.14 12.10
C PRO A 487 -25.61 43.12 12.97
N GLY A 488 -25.31 42.76 14.23
CA GLY A 488 -24.47 43.56 15.12
C GLY A 488 -22.97 43.37 14.92
N ASP A 489 -22.54 42.40 14.11
CA ASP A 489 -21.14 42.25 13.75
C ASP A 489 -20.66 43.43 12.89
N GLU A 490 -19.38 43.77 13.00
CA GLU A 490 -18.76 44.71 12.07
C GLU A 490 -18.92 44.24 10.62
N PRO A 491 -19.22 45.10 9.64
CA PRO A 491 -19.27 44.68 8.24
C PRO A 491 -17.91 44.14 7.78
N ALA A 492 -17.90 43.06 7.01
CA ALA A 492 -16.68 42.48 6.45
C ALA A 492 -15.86 43.47 5.59
N SER A 493 -16.49 44.52 5.06
CA SER A 493 -15.81 45.60 4.34
C SER A 493 -14.89 46.42 5.25
N ALA A 494 -15.31 46.71 6.49
CA ALA A 494 -14.49 47.42 7.47
C ALA A 494 -13.27 46.57 7.88
N LEU A 495 -13.47 45.26 8.07
CA LEU A 495 -12.37 44.32 8.29
C LEU A 495 -11.35 44.34 7.14
N LEU A 496 -11.82 44.31 5.89
CA LEU A 496 -10.94 44.37 4.72
C LEU A 496 -10.15 45.69 4.64
N GLU A 497 -10.75 46.80 5.06
CA GLU A 497 -10.07 48.10 5.14
C GLU A 497 -8.94 48.10 6.18
N ARG A 498 -9.15 47.51 7.37
CA ARG A 498 -8.07 47.34 8.37
C ARG A 498 -6.90 46.54 7.81
N VAL A 499 -7.19 45.40 7.19
CA VAL A 499 -6.17 44.55 6.55
C VAL A 499 -5.36 45.33 5.51
N ARG A 500 -6.01 46.19 4.71
CA ARG A 500 -5.32 47.04 3.72
C ARG A 500 -4.46 48.11 4.39
N GLY A 501 -4.95 48.72 5.47
CA GLY A 501 -4.22 49.72 6.26
C GLY A 501 -2.93 49.17 6.86
N ASP A 502 -3.00 48.01 7.52
CA ASP A 502 -1.85 47.34 8.14
C ASP A 502 -0.79 46.97 7.10
N ARG A 503 -1.21 46.53 5.91
CA ARG A 503 -0.30 46.17 4.83
C ARG A 503 0.35 47.39 4.15
N GLY A 504 -0.34 48.52 4.08
CA GLY A 504 0.19 49.77 3.54
C GLY A 504 1.29 50.39 4.41
N GLN A 505 1.23 50.21 5.73
CA GLN A 505 2.26 50.70 6.66
C GLN A 505 3.53 49.83 6.66
N GLY A 506 3.41 48.52 6.39
CA GLY A 506 4.55 47.58 6.35
C GLY A 506 5.47 47.69 5.11
N THR A 507 5.05 48.40 4.06
CA THR A 507 5.85 48.56 2.81
C THR A 507 6.65 49.87 2.74
N GLY A 508 6.49 50.77 3.71
CA GLY A 508 7.09 52.12 3.68
C GLY A 508 8.59 52.22 3.95
N ASP A 509 9.24 51.15 4.43
CA ASP A 509 10.61 51.22 4.97
C ASP A 509 11.65 50.35 4.24
N ARG A 510 11.35 49.89 3.01
CA ARG A 510 12.31 49.13 2.20
C ARG A 510 12.86 49.97 1.04
N GLY A 511 13.88 50.78 1.36
CA GLY A 511 15.06 50.96 0.50
C GLY A 511 15.03 52.05 -0.58
N LYS A 512 15.22 53.31 -0.19
CA LYS A 512 16.05 54.25 -0.99
C LYS A 512 17.52 53.90 -0.77
N GLY A 513 18.00 52.86 -1.45
CA GLY A 513 19.41 52.46 -1.50
C GLY A 513 20.00 52.74 -2.87
N THR A 514 20.78 53.83 -2.94
CA THR A 514 21.72 54.25 -3.98
C THR A 514 21.97 53.29 -5.17
N GLY A 515 21.44 53.64 -6.35
CA GLY A 515 21.79 53.00 -7.62
C GLY A 515 23.20 53.35 -8.08
N GLY A 516 24.15 52.42 -7.84
CA GLY A 516 25.49 52.46 -8.43
C GLY A 516 25.45 52.15 -9.93
N GLY A 517 26.10 53.00 -10.72
CA GLY A 517 26.05 53.02 -12.18
C GLY A 517 26.52 51.74 -12.87
N ARG A 518 25.75 51.30 -13.85
CA ARG A 518 26.07 50.20 -14.76
C ARG A 518 26.78 50.77 -15.99
N ARG A 519 28.12 50.68 -16.04
CA ARG A 519 28.91 50.95 -17.26
C ARG A 519 28.57 49.91 -18.32
N GLY A 520 27.96 50.36 -19.42
CA GLY A 520 27.74 49.57 -20.62
C GLY A 520 29.07 49.25 -21.31
N ARG A 521 29.29 47.97 -21.61
CA ARG A 521 30.41 47.50 -22.41
C ARG A 521 29.89 47.27 -23.83
N THR A 522 30.17 48.22 -24.71
CA THR A 522 29.91 48.15 -26.16
C THR A 522 30.79 47.08 -26.80
N LYS A 523 30.17 46.27 -27.67
CA LYS A 523 30.84 45.32 -28.58
C LYS A 523 31.67 46.12 -29.58
N LYS A 524 32.98 45.85 -29.64
CA LYS A 524 33.85 46.28 -30.75
C LYS A 524 33.78 45.20 -31.83
N ALA A 525 33.32 45.61 -33.01
CA ALA A 525 33.43 44.85 -34.25
C ALA A 525 34.90 44.85 -34.72
N ALA A 526 35.34 43.71 -35.24
CA ALA A 526 36.58 43.56 -35.97
C ALA A 526 36.39 44.04 -37.42
N GLY A 527 37.42 44.67 -38.00
CA GLY A 527 37.46 45.08 -39.39
C GLY A 527 38.72 45.89 -39.69
N ASP A 528 39.68 45.20 -40.31
CA ASP A 528 40.73 45.59 -41.26
C ASP A 528 41.67 46.79 -41.01
N GLY A 529 42.96 46.50 -41.20
CA GLY A 529 44.09 47.42 -41.22
C GLY A 529 45.40 46.71 -40.93
#